data_AF-A0A6M0CNA1-F1
#
_entry.id   AF-A0A6M0CNA1-F1
#
_cell.length_a   1.000
_cell.length_b   1.000
_cell.length_c   1.000
_cell.angle_alpha   90.00
_cell.angle_beta   90.00
_cell.angle_gamma   90.00
#
_symmetry.space_group_name_H-M   'P 1'
#
loop_
_entity.id
_entity.type
_entity.pdbx_description
1 polymer ?
#
loop_
_entity_poly.entity_id
_entity_poly.type
_entity_poly.pdbx_seq_one_letter_code
_entity_poly.pdbx_strand_id
1 'polypeptide(L)' 'KLTAKQVRMALIEEKGYKDEELPGRVTIGTILNRMGYRLKKTQKTKALKKIPETDEILASVAQENRNK' A
#
# COMPACT_ATOMS: atom_id res chain seq x y z
N LYS A 1 -7.77 7.17 0.35
CA LYS A 1 -6.96 6.32 -0.56
C LYS A 1 -7.00 6.97 -1.93
N LEU A 2 -5.88 7.44 -2.45
CA LEU A 2 -5.85 8.00 -3.81
C LEU A 2 -6.10 6.85 -4.80
N THR A 3 -7.17 6.93 -5.58
CA THR A 3 -7.54 5.85 -6.52
C THR A 3 -7.12 6.20 -7.94
N ALA A 4 -6.72 5.19 -8.71
CA ALA A 4 -6.34 5.37 -10.11
C ALA A 4 -7.47 5.97 -10.97
N LYS A 5 -8.74 5.72 -10.62
CA LYS A 5 -9.90 6.31 -11.32
C LYS A 5 -9.97 7.83 -11.10
N GLN A 6 -9.85 8.27 -9.85
CA GLN A 6 -9.89 9.70 -9.51
C GLN A 6 -8.70 10.44 -10.13
N VAL A 7 -7.50 9.85 -10.10
CA VAL A 7 -6.32 10.44 -10.75
C VAL A 7 -6.53 10.58 -12.25
N ARG A 8 -7.13 9.57 -12.90
CA ARG A 8 -7.43 9.64 -14.33
C ARG A 8 -8.43 10.75 -14.66
N MET A 9 -9.48 10.92 -13.86
CA MET A 9 -10.44 12.02 -14.04
C MET A 9 -9.77 13.38 -13.85
N ALA A 10 -8.98 13.55 -12.78
CA ALA A 10 -8.26 14.79 -12.52
C ALA A 10 -7.23 15.13 -13.63
N LEU A 11 -6.58 14.13 -14.22
CA LEU A 11 -5.68 14.35 -15.36
C LEU A 11 -6.41 14.86 -16.61
N ILE A 12 -7.66 14.44 -16.83
CA ILE A 12 -8.48 14.91 -17.94
C ILE A 12 -9.00 16.33 -17.64
N GLU A 13 -9.51 16.55 -16.42
CA GLU A 13 -10.16 17.79 -16.03
C GLU A 13 -9.18 18.96 -15.80
N GLU A 14 -8.08 18.73 -15.07
CA GLU A 14 -7.14 19.79 -14.70
C GLU A 14 -5.99 19.93 -15.71
N LYS A 15 -5.59 18.84 -16.37
CA LYS A 15 -4.46 18.83 -17.32
C LYS A 15 -4.86 18.66 -18.79
N GLY A 16 -6.13 18.39 -19.08
CA GLY A 16 -6.64 18.31 -20.45
C GLY A 16 -6.14 17.10 -21.26
N TYR A 17 -5.65 16.04 -20.61
CA TYR A 17 -5.23 14.83 -21.32
C TYR A 17 -6.41 14.14 -21.98
N LYS A 18 -6.19 13.57 -23.17
CA LYS A 18 -7.20 12.75 -23.86
C LYS A 18 -7.20 11.33 -23.31
N ASP A 19 -8.36 10.67 -23.42
CA ASP A 19 -8.57 9.30 -22.90
C ASP A 19 -7.61 8.29 -23.53
N GLU A 20 -7.28 8.49 -24.81
CA GLU A 20 -6.39 7.67 -25.64
C GLU A 20 -4.91 7.80 -25.26
N GLU A 21 -4.51 8.94 -24.71
CA GLU A 21 -3.13 9.20 -24.28
C GLU A 21 -2.88 8.70 -22.85
N LEU A 22 -3.96 8.39 -22.11
CA LEU A 22 -3.88 7.94 -20.73
C LEU A 22 -3.77 6.41 -20.65
N PRO A 23 -2.77 5.89 -19.94
CA PRO A 23 -2.67 4.45 -19.73
C PRO A 23 -3.88 3.95 -18.93
N GLY A 24 -4.19 2.65 -19.10
CA GLY A 24 -5.32 2.03 -18.44
C GLY A 24 -5.28 2.15 -16.90
N ARG A 25 -6.46 2.01 -16.28
CA ARG A 25 -6.64 2.15 -14.81
C ARG A 25 -5.64 1.33 -13.98
N VAL A 26 -5.35 0.10 -14.40
CA VAL A 26 -4.42 -0.80 -13.69
C VAL A 26 -3.01 -0.22 -13.74
N THR A 27 -2.55 0.22 -14.90
CA THR A 27 -1.23 0.81 -15.11
C THR A 27 -1.03 2.07 -14.28
N ILE A 28 -2.02 2.97 -14.24
CA ILE A 28 -1.99 4.16 -13.36
C ILE A 28 -1.88 3.72 -11.90
N GLY A 29 -2.64 2.71 -11.48
CA GLY A 29 -2.53 2.14 -10.14
C GLY A 29 -1.12 1.63 -9.81
N THR A 30 -0.48 0.94 -10.74
CA THR A 30 0.91 0.46 -10.61
C THR A 30 1.89 1.62 -10.48
N ILE A 31 1.75 2.67 -11.30
CA ILE A 31 2.58 3.88 -11.23
C ILE A 31 2.41 4.57 -9.88
N LEU A 32 1.17 4.80 -9.44
CA LEU A 32 0.88 5.42 -8.14
C LEU A 32 1.48 4.61 -6.98
N ASN A 33 1.36 3.28 -7.04
CA ASN A 33 1.94 2.39 -6.05
C ASN A 33 3.47 2.43 -6.05
N ARG A 34 4.11 2.58 -7.22
CA ARG A 34 5.57 2.76 -7.37
C ARG A 34 6.03 4.11 -6.82
N MET A 35 5.25 5.17 -7.05
CA MET A 35 5.49 6.50 -6.50
C MET A 35 5.23 6.60 -4.98
N GLY A 36 4.71 5.53 -4.36
CA GLY A 36 4.50 5.49 -2.91
C GLY A 36 3.12 5.97 -2.44
N TYR A 37 2.17 6.23 -3.35
CA TYR A 37 0.77 6.55 -3.02
C TYR A 37 -0.05 5.32 -2.56
N ARG A 38 0.61 4.39 -1.88
CA ARG A 38 -0.01 3.23 -1.23
C ARG A 38 -0.15 3.50 0.27
N LEU A 39 -1.14 2.88 0.91
CA LEU A 39 -1.22 2.90 2.37
C LEU A 39 0.00 2.18 2.94
N LYS A 40 0.86 2.91 3.65
CA LYS A 40 1.90 2.32 4.47
C LYS A 40 1.27 1.68 5.70
N LYS A 41 1.63 0.44 5.99
CA LYS A 41 1.32 -0.18 7.28
C LYS A 41 2.14 0.54 8.33
N THR A 42 1.49 1.29 9.21
CA THR A 42 2.13 1.89 10.37
C THR A 42 1.91 0.98 11.57
N GLN A 43 2.96 0.74 12.35
CA GLN A 43 2.82 0.08 13.64
C GLN A 43 2.21 1.11 14.61
N LYS A 44 0.93 0.94 14.92
CA LYS A 44 0.18 1.90 15.75
C LYS A 44 0.63 1.91 17.21
N THR A 45 1.02 0.74 17.73
CA THR A 45 1.39 0.57 19.13
C THR A 45 2.52 -0.44 19.24
N LYS A 46 3.59 -0.08 19.97
CA LYS A 46 4.55 -1.03 20.53
C LYS A 46 4.14 -1.28 21.98
N ALA A 47 4.12 -2.54 22.41
CA ALA A 47 3.75 -2.88 23.79
C ALA A 47 4.76 -2.28 24.78
N LEU A 48 4.28 -1.48 25.73
CA LEU A 48 5.13 -0.76 26.70
C LEU A 48 5.71 -1.68 27.79
N LYS A 49 5.08 -2.82 28.04
CA LYS A 49 5.55 -3.85 28.98
C LYS A 49 5.68 -5.15 28.21
N LYS A 50 6.91 -5.53 27.90
CA LYS A 50 7.23 -6.70 27.09
C LYS A 50 8.01 -7.70 27.95
N ILE A 51 7.57 -8.95 27.98
CA ILE A 51 8.25 -10.08 28.65
C ILE A 51 9.00 -10.92 27.61
N PRO A 52 10.14 -11.53 27.97
CA PRO A 52 10.97 -12.29 27.03
C PRO A 52 10.22 -13.49 26.40
N GLU A 53 9.36 -14.15 27.17
CA GLU A 53 8.54 -15.29 26.71
C GLU A 53 7.63 -14.92 25.52
N THR A 54 7.19 -13.66 25.43
CA THR A 54 6.35 -13.19 24.32
C THR A 54 7.11 -13.13 23.00
N ASP A 55 8.42 -12.85 23.05
CA ASP A 55 9.24 -12.78 21.83
C ASP A 55 9.47 -14.16 21.22
N GLU A 56 9.64 -15.18 22.06
CA GLU A 56 9.77 -16.57 21.63
C GLU A 56 8.49 -17.09 20.96
N ILE A 57 7.33 -16.76 21.52
CA ILE A 57 6.02 -17.08 20.93
C ILE A 57 5.85 -16.38 19.58
N LEU A 58 6.15 -15.08 19.49
CA LEU A 58 6.03 -14.32 18.24
C LEU A 58 6.98 -14.83 17.15
N ALA A 59 8.19 -15.26 17.51
CA ALA A 59 9.15 -15.85 16.57
C ALA A 59 8.65 -17.17 15.97
N SER A 60 8.08 -18.04 16.81
CA SER A 60 7.48 -19.32 16.38
C SER A 60 6.31 -19.10 15.41
N VAL A 61 5.37 -18.22 15.74
CA VAL A 61 4.23 -17.88 14.87
C VAL A 61 4.69 -17.25 13.55
N ALA A 62 5.74 -16.43 13.56
CA ALA A 62 6.30 -15.83 12.35
C ALA A 62 7.01 -16.86 11.43
N GLN A 63 7.50 -17.97 11.99
CA GLN A 63 8.09 -19.06 11.23
C GLN A 63 7.02 -19.90 10.54
N GLU A 64 5.95 -20.26 11.25
CA GLU A 64 4.83 -21.01 10.65
C GLU A 64 4.15 -20.25 9.51
N ASN A 65 3.95 -18.95 9.67
CA ASN A 65 3.34 -18.11 8.62
C ASN A 65 4.23 -17.94 7.38
N ARG A 66 5.54 -18.18 7.48
CA ARG A 66 6.47 -18.17 6.32
C ARG A 66 6.46 -19.48 5.54
N ASN A 67 6.01 -20.56 6.17
CA ASN A 67 5.94 -21.90 5.57
C ASN A 67 4.57 -22.21 4.95
N LYS A 68 3.62 -21.26 5.04
CA LYS A 68 2.32 -21.26 4.35
C LYS A 68 2.38 -20.39 3.10
#